data_AF-A0AAW1G9Y1-F1
#
_entry.id   AF-A0AAW1G9Y1-F1
#
_cell.length_a   1.000
_cell.length_b   1.000
_cell.length_c   1.000
_cell.angle_alpha   90.00
_cell.angle_beta   90.00
_cell.angle_gamma   90.00
#
_symmetry.space_group_name_H-M   'P 1'
#
loop_
_entity.id
_entity.type
_entity.pdbx_description
1 polymer ?
#
loop_
_entity_poly.entity_id
_entity_poly.type
_entity_poly.pdbx_seq_one_letter_code
_entity_poly.pdbx_strand_id
1 'polypeptide(L)'
;MTRSDEARDSGWDAWGSWSECSRTCGGGASYSLRRCLNGGSCDGKNIRYRTCSNMDCPAESGDFRAQQCSAHNDIKYQGVTYEWFPSPYDPSAPCALQCQTKGRSLTVELAPKVLDGTRCRADAYDMCISGVCQEVGCDRQLASGAREDNCGVCGGDGSTCRLVRGQALPHLTPEQCR
;
A
#
# COMPACT_ATOMS: atom_id res chain seq x y z
N MET A 1 -1.31 -34.81 19.97
CA MET A 1 -2.37 -34.07 20.67
C MET A 1 -3.33 -33.54 19.61
N THR A 2 -4.61 -33.77 19.85
CA THR A 2 -5.69 -33.88 18.89
C THR A 2 -6.13 -32.57 18.23
N ARG A 3 -6.20 -32.59 16.89
CA ARG A 3 -7.24 -31.97 16.03
C ARG A 3 -8.38 -31.33 16.82
N SER A 4 -8.44 -30.00 16.91
CA SER A 4 -9.60 -29.30 17.48
C SER A 4 -9.72 -27.83 17.02
N ASP A 5 -9.40 -27.49 15.76
CA ASP A 5 -9.69 -26.15 15.19
C ASP A 5 -10.13 -26.18 13.71
N GLU A 6 -10.63 -27.31 13.20
CA GLU A 6 -11.16 -27.43 11.82
C GLU A 6 -12.61 -27.96 11.78
N ALA A 7 -13.43 -27.58 12.76
CA ALA A 7 -14.81 -28.09 12.87
C ALA A 7 -15.87 -27.02 13.18
N ARG A 8 -15.67 -25.76 12.75
CA ARG A 8 -16.69 -24.69 12.81
C ARG A 8 -16.86 -23.87 11.53
N ASP A 9 -16.39 -24.35 10.38
CA ASP A 9 -16.62 -23.70 9.08
C ASP A 9 -17.53 -24.57 8.18
N SER A 10 -18.63 -25.06 8.75
CA SER A 10 -19.47 -26.14 8.20
C SER A 10 -20.34 -25.74 6.99
N GLY A 11 -19.95 -24.71 6.24
CA GLY A 11 -20.72 -24.21 5.10
C GLY A 11 -19.91 -23.57 3.98
N TRP A 12 -18.60 -23.41 4.13
CA TRP A 12 -17.76 -22.91 3.06
C TRP A 12 -17.13 -24.05 2.25
N ASP A 13 -16.96 -23.80 0.96
CA ASP A 13 -16.08 -24.58 0.09
C ASP A 13 -14.61 -24.30 0.45
N ALA A 14 -13.70 -25.13 -0.06
CA ALA A 14 -12.28 -24.85 0.02
C ALA A 14 -11.96 -23.50 -0.65
N TRP A 15 -10.94 -22.82 -0.13
CA TRP A 15 -10.39 -21.64 -0.79
C TRP A 15 -9.85 -22.03 -2.17
N GLY A 16 -10.27 -21.27 -3.19
CA GLY A 16 -9.74 -21.39 -4.54
C GLY A 16 -8.28 -20.98 -4.63
N SER A 17 -7.70 -21.21 -5.80
CA SER A 17 -6.35 -20.74 -6.11
C SER A 17 -6.25 -19.23 -5.95
N TRP A 18 -5.04 -18.78 -5.65
CA TRP A 18 -4.72 -17.36 -5.63
C TRP A 18 -4.79 -16.78 -7.05
N SER A 19 -5.31 -15.56 -7.17
CA SER A 19 -5.27 -14.79 -8.41
C SER A 19 -3.83 -14.45 -8.80
N GLU A 20 -3.64 -14.02 -10.04
CA GLU A 20 -2.44 -13.28 -10.42
C GLU A 20 -2.20 -12.10 -9.49
N CYS A 21 -0.92 -11.77 -9.29
CA CYS A 21 -0.56 -10.63 -8.48
C CYS A 21 -0.92 -9.33 -9.19
N SER A 22 -1.46 -8.35 -8.47
CA SER A 22 -1.79 -7.05 -9.03
C SER A 22 -0.58 -6.27 -9.55
N ARG A 23 0.63 -6.66 -9.11
CA ARG A 23 1.91 -6.07 -9.51
C ARG A 23 2.95 -7.17 -9.74
N THR A 24 3.92 -6.88 -10.57
CA THR A 24 5.06 -7.78 -10.84
C THR A 24 6.28 -7.47 -9.95
N CYS A 25 6.28 -6.33 -9.27
CA CYS A 25 7.33 -5.90 -8.33
C CYS A 25 6.75 -4.90 -7.30
N GLY A 26 7.56 -4.55 -6.30
CA GLY A 26 7.30 -3.52 -5.29
C GLY A 26 6.23 -3.89 -4.26
N GLY A 27 5.79 -5.16 -4.24
CA GLY A 27 4.69 -5.65 -3.44
C GLY A 27 3.32 -5.32 -4.08
N GLY A 28 2.61 -6.35 -4.53
CA GLY A 28 1.21 -6.30 -4.96
C GLY A 28 0.31 -7.11 -4.03
N ALA A 29 -0.96 -7.23 -4.42
CA ALA A 29 -1.94 -8.04 -3.73
C ALA A 29 -2.50 -9.13 -4.67
N SER A 30 -2.78 -10.29 -4.10
CA SER A 30 -3.46 -11.41 -4.75
C SER A 30 -4.63 -11.82 -3.87
N TYR A 31 -5.73 -12.23 -4.50
CA TYR A 31 -6.94 -12.64 -3.79
C TYR A 31 -7.25 -14.12 -4.03
N SER A 32 -7.97 -14.72 -3.09
CA SER A 32 -8.49 -16.09 -3.19
C SER A 32 -9.95 -16.05 -2.75
N LEU A 33 -10.81 -16.74 -3.51
CA LEU A 33 -12.25 -16.77 -3.31
C LEU A 33 -12.68 -18.15 -2.79
N ARG A 34 -13.76 -18.17 -2.01
CA ARG A 34 -14.46 -19.40 -1.62
C ARG A 34 -15.96 -19.22 -1.79
N ARG A 35 -16.71 -20.31 -1.97
CA ARG A 35 -18.17 -20.28 -2.13
C ARG A 35 -18.86 -20.75 -0.87
N CYS A 36 -19.99 -20.12 -0.54
CA CYS A 36 -20.87 -20.63 0.51
C CYS A 36 -21.73 -21.76 -0.07
N LEU A 37 -21.60 -22.95 0.50
CA LEU A 37 -22.33 -24.16 0.09
C LEU A 37 -23.72 -24.24 0.75
N ASN A 38 -23.94 -23.55 1.87
CA ASN A 38 -25.18 -23.61 2.65
C ASN A 38 -26.21 -22.51 2.31
N GLY A 39 -26.43 -22.23 1.02
CA GLY A 39 -27.53 -21.36 0.58
C GLY A 39 -27.47 -19.90 1.07
N GLY A 40 -26.28 -19.40 1.43
CA GLY A 40 -26.06 -18.01 1.83
C GLY A 40 -25.86 -17.75 3.33
N SER A 41 -26.04 -18.76 4.19
CA SER A 41 -25.82 -18.63 5.65
C SER A 41 -24.40 -19.04 6.05
N CYS A 42 -23.39 -18.32 5.57
CA CYS A 42 -22.00 -18.57 5.95
C CYS A 42 -21.38 -17.36 6.64
N ASP A 43 -20.82 -17.57 7.83
CA ASP A 43 -20.15 -16.51 8.59
C ASP A 43 -18.76 -16.21 8.01
N GLY A 44 -18.41 -14.93 7.95
CA GLY A 44 -17.12 -14.45 7.46
C GLY A 44 -17.10 -14.07 5.97
N LYS A 45 -15.92 -13.72 5.46
CA LYS A 45 -15.75 -13.23 4.08
C LYS A 45 -15.60 -14.40 3.10
N ASN A 46 -16.11 -14.22 1.89
CA ASN A 46 -15.89 -15.12 0.74
C ASN A 46 -14.59 -14.83 -0.02
N ILE A 47 -13.81 -13.85 0.43
CA ILE A 47 -12.57 -13.39 -0.18
C ILE A 47 -11.50 -13.20 0.89
N ARG A 48 -10.27 -13.60 0.57
CA ARG A 48 -9.06 -13.32 1.34
C ARG A 48 -7.97 -12.77 0.45
N TYR A 49 -7.02 -12.06 1.04
CA TYR A 49 -5.92 -11.41 0.33
C TYR A 49 -4.57 -11.83 0.91
N ARG A 50 -3.53 -11.73 0.09
CA ARG A 50 -2.14 -11.83 0.51
C ARG A 50 -1.28 -10.85 -0.29
N THR A 51 -0.12 -10.50 0.24
CA THR A 51 0.92 -9.84 -0.54
C THR A 51 1.59 -10.81 -1.50
N CYS A 52 2.12 -10.28 -2.60
CA CYS A 52 2.84 -11.03 -3.63
C CYS A 52 3.83 -10.10 -4.35
N SER A 53 4.76 -10.67 -5.14
CA SER A 53 5.74 -9.89 -5.91
C SER A 53 6.52 -8.87 -5.08
N ASN A 54 7.01 -9.30 -3.91
CA ASN A 54 7.64 -8.44 -2.91
C ASN A 54 9.07 -7.99 -3.25
N MET A 55 9.60 -8.42 -4.39
CA MET A 55 10.88 -7.95 -4.92
C MET A 55 10.78 -6.46 -5.30
N ASP A 56 11.82 -5.68 -5.05
CA ASP A 56 11.82 -4.26 -5.39
C ASP A 56 11.69 -4.04 -6.89
N CYS A 57 11.04 -2.93 -7.26
CA CYS A 57 10.94 -2.55 -8.66
C CYS A 57 12.26 -1.91 -9.13
N PRO A 58 12.59 -2.03 -10.43
CA PRO A 58 13.64 -1.23 -11.04
C PRO A 58 13.43 0.27 -10.79
N ALA A 59 14.51 1.03 -10.62
CA ALA A 59 14.45 2.45 -10.24
C ALA A 59 13.66 3.30 -11.24
N GLU A 60 13.70 2.93 -12.53
CA GLU A 60 12.98 3.53 -13.63
C GLU A 60 11.46 3.30 -13.61
N SER A 61 10.98 2.36 -12.79
CA SER A 61 9.54 2.06 -12.72
C SER A 61 8.76 3.27 -12.19
N GLY A 62 9.37 4.10 -11.34
CA GLY A 62 8.68 5.23 -10.74
C GLY A 62 7.55 4.82 -9.78
N ASP A 63 6.74 5.80 -9.38
CA ASP A 63 5.65 5.59 -8.43
C ASP A 63 4.39 5.01 -9.10
N PHE A 64 3.83 3.96 -8.50
CA PHE A 64 2.68 3.24 -9.07
C PHE A 64 1.38 4.05 -9.06
N ARG A 65 1.21 4.98 -8.10
CA ARG A 65 0.07 5.91 -8.10
C ARG A 65 0.23 6.98 -9.17
N ALA A 66 1.46 7.48 -9.37
CA ALA A 66 1.77 8.41 -10.45
C ALA A 66 1.51 7.82 -11.83
N GLN A 67 1.87 6.55 -12.05
CA GLN A 67 1.52 5.84 -13.29
C GLN A 67 0.00 5.84 -13.53
N GLN A 68 -0.79 5.55 -12.50
CA GLN A 68 -2.25 5.55 -12.58
C GLN A 68 -2.82 6.94 -12.91
N CYS A 69 -2.31 8.02 -12.31
CA CYS A 69 -2.70 9.38 -12.72
C CYS A 69 -2.33 9.65 -14.19
N SER A 70 -1.10 9.33 -14.59
CA SER A 70 -0.59 9.61 -15.94
C SER A 70 -1.31 8.84 -17.04
N ALA A 71 -1.93 7.70 -16.71
CA ALA A 71 -2.77 6.94 -17.64
C ALA A 71 -4.00 7.73 -18.12
N HIS A 72 -4.35 8.84 -17.44
CA HIS A 72 -5.44 9.73 -17.83
C HIS A 72 -4.98 10.96 -18.64
N ASN A 73 -3.68 11.09 -18.96
CA ASN A 73 -3.16 12.28 -19.64
C ASN A 73 -3.76 12.49 -21.04
N ASP A 74 -4.05 11.39 -21.75
CA ASP A 74 -4.65 11.42 -23.10
C ASP A 74 -6.19 11.50 -23.06
N ILE A 75 -6.79 11.53 -21.87
CA ILE A 75 -8.24 11.59 -21.68
C ILE A 75 -8.64 13.02 -21.35
N LYS A 76 -9.58 13.58 -22.13
CA LYS A 76 -10.08 14.94 -21.91
C LYS A 76 -10.94 15.02 -20.65
N TYR A 77 -10.53 15.85 -19.70
CA TYR A 77 -11.36 16.27 -18.57
C TYR A 77 -11.96 17.64 -18.87
N GLN A 78 -13.30 17.72 -18.90
CA GLN A 78 -14.02 18.95 -19.29
C GLN A 78 -13.54 19.53 -20.64
N GLY A 79 -13.21 18.66 -21.60
CA GLY A 79 -12.76 19.05 -22.94
C GLY A 79 -11.28 19.37 -23.09
N VAL A 80 -10.50 19.38 -22.00
CA VAL A 80 -9.06 19.71 -21.98
C VAL A 80 -8.26 18.51 -21.49
N THR A 81 -7.10 18.25 -22.10
CA THR A 81 -6.13 17.27 -21.61
C THR A 81 -5.19 17.92 -20.59
N TYR A 82 -4.76 17.15 -19.61
CA TYR A 82 -3.92 17.60 -18.52
C TYR A 82 -2.78 16.62 -18.30
N GLU A 83 -1.69 17.12 -17.75
CA GLU A 83 -0.65 16.27 -17.15
C GLU A 83 -1.00 16.06 -15.68
N TRP A 84 -1.43 14.85 -15.36
CA TRP A 84 -1.91 14.46 -14.03
C TRP A 84 -0.79 13.87 -13.16
N PHE A 85 -0.75 14.32 -11.91
CA PHE A 85 0.17 13.84 -10.88
C PHE A 85 -0.61 13.44 -9.63
N PRO A 86 -0.09 12.55 -8.77
CA PRO A 86 -0.74 12.26 -7.50
C PRO A 86 -0.96 13.53 -6.67
N SER A 87 -2.17 13.66 -6.12
CA SER A 87 -2.45 14.65 -5.08
C SER A 87 -1.61 14.35 -3.82
N PRO A 88 -1.32 15.35 -2.98
CA PRO A 88 -0.80 15.09 -1.64
C PRO A 88 -1.69 14.11 -0.87
N TYR A 89 -1.07 13.38 0.08
CA TYR A 89 -1.77 12.38 0.89
C TYR A 89 -2.97 12.96 1.61
N ASP A 90 -4.14 12.32 1.42
CA ASP A 90 -5.38 12.62 2.13
C ASP A 90 -5.76 11.41 3.01
N PRO A 91 -5.73 11.53 4.34
CA PRO A 91 -6.07 10.43 5.25
C PRO A 91 -7.56 10.04 5.20
N SER A 92 -8.44 10.89 4.68
CA SER A 92 -9.87 10.58 4.54
C SER A 92 -10.16 9.65 3.36
N ALA A 93 -9.32 9.71 2.32
CA ALA A 93 -9.47 8.93 1.09
C ALA A 93 -8.12 8.40 0.57
N PRO A 94 -7.34 7.66 1.38
CA PRO A 94 -5.96 7.28 1.06
C PRO A 94 -5.86 6.34 -0.15
N CYS A 95 -6.96 5.70 -0.52
CA CYS A 95 -7.04 4.75 -1.63
C CYS A 95 -7.89 5.23 -2.80
N ALA A 96 -8.40 6.47 -2.79
CA ALA A 96 -8.97 7.08 -3.98
C ALA A 96 -7.84 7.56 -4.91
N LEU A 97 -8.09 7.57 -6.22
CA LEU A 97 -7.15 8.13 -7.19
C LEU A 97 -7.39 9.63 -7.34
N GLN A 98 -6.92 10.38 -6.34
CA GLN A 98 -6.90 11.85 -6.36
C GLN A 98 -5.67 12.32 -7.13
N CYS A 99 -5.90 13.03 -8.24
CA CYS A 99 -4.83 13.56 -9.09
C CYS A 99 -4.96 15.08 -9.22
N GLN A 100 -3.82 15.75 -9.25
CA GLN A 100 -3.70 17.19 -9.43
C GLN A 100 -2.90 17.52 -10.69
N THR A 101 -2.99 18.75 -11.15
CA THR A 101 -2.24 19.23 -12.33
C THR A 101 -1.15 20.20 -11.92
N LYS A 102 0.02 20.16 -12.58
CA LYS A 102 1.07 21.15 -12.33
C LYS A 102 0.62 22.55 -12.79
N GLY A 103 0.81 23.55 -11.92
CA GLY A 103 0.58 24.96 -12.25
C GLY A 103 -0.90 25.40 -12.26
N ARG A 104 -1.85 24.52 -11.96
CA ARG A 104 -3.25 24.89 -11.71
C ARG A 104 -3.71 24.22 -10.41
N SER A 105 -4.43 24.95 -9.57
CA SER A 105 -5.01 24.42 -8.32
C SER A 105 -6.24 23.53 -8.60
N LEU A 106 -6.13 22.60 -9.54
CA LEU A 106 -7.16 21.62 -9.88
C LEU A 106 -6.74 20.27 -9.34
N THR A 107 -7.54 19.74 -8.41
CA THR A 107 -7.46 18.36 -7.89
C THR A 107 -8.78 17.67 -8.20
N VAL A 108 -8.70 16.46 -8.73
CA VAL A 108 -9.85 15.68 -9.19
C VAL A 108 -9.69 14.22 -8.77
N GLU A 109 -10.78 13.60 -8.35
CA GLU A 109 -10.89 12.16 -8.23
C GLU A 109 -11.10 11.54 -9.62
N LEU A 110 -10.04 10.96 -10.20
CA LEU A 110 -10.13 10.31 -11.51
C LEU A 110 -10.69 8.89 -11.43
N ALA A 111 -10.56 8.25 -10.27
CA ALA A 111 -11.17 6.96 -9.97
C ALA A 111 -11.46 6.79 -8.47
N PRO A 112 -12.55 6.08 -8.10
CA PRO A 112 -12.95 5.89 -6.70
C PRO A 112 -11.95 5.02 -5.92
N LYS A 113 -11.17 4.19 -6.61
CA LYS A 113 -10.10 3.40 -6.00
C LYS A 113 -8.89 3.30 -6.93
N VAL A 114 -7.71 3.37 -6.34
CA VAL A 114 -6.47 2.94 -6.99
C VAL A 114 -6.43 1.42 -7.16
N LEU A 115 -5.55 0.94 -8.04
CA LEU A 115 -5.28 -0.48 -8.22
C LEU A 115 -4.72 -1.10 -6.94
N ASP A 116 -5.08 -2.35 -6.68
CA ASP A 116 -4.63 -3.08 -5.49
C ASP A 116 -3.09 -3.18 -5.49
N GLY A 117 -2.47 -3.02 -4.31
CA GLY A 117 -1.01 -2.97 -4.17
C GLY A 117 -0.39 -1.57 -4.32
N THR A 118 -1.19 -0.54 -4.62
CA THR A 118 -0.74 0.86 -4.56
C THR A 118 -0.48 1.26 -3.11
N ARG A 119 0.67 1.87 -2.81
CA ARG A 119 0.94 2.39 -1.46
C ARG A 119 -0.09 3.45 -1.07
N CYS A 120 -0.63 3.35 0.14
CA CYS A 120 -1.48 4.40 0.70
C CYS A 120 -0.68 5.41 1.53
N ARG A 121 0.39 4.99 2.20
CA ARG A 121 1.28 5.87 2.99
C ARG A 121 2.68 5.85 2.37
N ALA A 122 3.40 6.98 2.41
CA ALA A 122 4.72 7.10 1.78
C ALA A 122 5.83 6.41 2.60
N ASP A 123 5.62 6.35 3.89
CA ASP A 123 6.55 5.97 4.97
C ASP A 123 6.20 4.61 5.58
N ALA A 124 5.30 3.86 4.96
CA ALA A 124 4.94 2.50 5.35
C ALA A 124 4.72 1.60 4.13
N TYR A 125 4.73 0.29 4.37
CA TYR A 125 4.41 -0.70 3.34
C TYR A 125 2.91 -0.88 3.13
N ASP A 126 2.08 -0.14 3.87
CA ASP A 126 0.63 -0.22 3.71
C ASP A 126 0.21 0.01 2.27
N MET A 127 -0.75 -0.80 1.84
CA MET A 127 -1.23 -0.79 0.47
C MET A 127 -2.73 -0.80 0.40
N CYS A 128 -3.25 -0.18 -0.65
CA CYS A 128 -4.66 -0.23 -0.99
C CYS A 128 -5.02 -1.62 -1.47
N ILE A 129 -6.05 -2.21 -0.87
CA ILE A 129 -6.67 -3.46 -1.30
C ILE A 129 -8.18 -3.27 -1.23
N SER A 130 -8.86 -3.42 -2.36
CA SER A 130 -10.30 -3.21 -2.49
C SER A 130 -10.74 -1.83 -1.99
N GLY A 131 -9.93 -0.79 -2.25
CA GLY A 131 -10.22 0.60 -1.87
C GLY A 131 -9.98 0.94 -0.39
N VAL A 132 -9.42 0.02 0.40
CA VAL A 132 -9.10 0.25 1.82
C VAL A 132 -7.60 0.13 2.03
N CYS A 133 -7.01 1.04 2.80
CA CYS A 133 -5.59 1.00 3.17
C CYS A 133 -5.38 -0.11 4.20
N GLN A 134 -4.67 -1.16 3.81
CA GLN A 134 -4.38 -2.32 4.66
C GLN A 134 -2.95 -2.23 5.22
N GLU A 135 -2.79 -2.62 6.48
CA GLU A 135 -1.48 -2.67 7.14
C GLU A 135 -0.61 -3.80 6.57
N VAL A 136 0.64 -3.46 6.27
CA VAL A 136 1.65 -4.42 5.80
C VAL A 136 2.89 -4.24 6.64
N GLY A 137 3.37 -5.33 7.24
CA GLY A 137 4.56 -5.29 8.08
C GLY A 137 5.84 -5.04 7.30
N CYS A 138 6.92 -4.77 8.03
CA CYS A 138 8.26 -4.61 7.45
C CYS A 138 8.74 -5.84 6.68
N ASP A 139 8.19 -7.02 7.01
CA ASP A 139 8.42 -8.31 6.37
C ASP A 139 7.64 -8.48 5.05
N ARG A 140 6.99 -7.42 4.58
CA ARG A 140 6.17 -7.37 3.35
C ARG A 140 4.95 -8.28 3.41
N GLN A 141 4.48 -8.67 4.60
CA GLN A 141 3.30 -9.51 4.76
C GLN A 141 2.08 -8.71 5.23
N LEU A 142 0.92 -9.03 4.64
CA LEU A 142 -0.35 -8.40 4.99
C LEU A 142 -0.74 -8.74 6.44
N ALA A 143 -1.00 -7.71 7.24
CA ALA A 143 -1.44 -7.85 8.64
C ALA A 143 -0.50 -8.73 9.52
N SER A 144 0.81 -8.74 9.24
CA SER A 144 1.78 -9.49 10.06
C SER A 144 2.07 -8.83 11.41
N GLY A 145 1.83 -7.52 11.53
CA GLY A 145 2.20 -6.74 12.71
C GLY A 145 3.70 -6.56 12.89
N ALA A 146 4.53 -7.04 11.95
CA ALA A 146 5.98 -6.91 12.01
C ALA A 146 6.40 -5.44 11.84
N ARG A 147 7.26 -4.95 12.74
CA ARG A 147 7.79 -3.59 12.73
C ARG A 147 9.31 -3.60 12.70
N GLU A 148 9.89 -2.56 12.12
CA GLU A 148 11.32 -2.31 12.24
C GLU A 148 11.65 -1.91 13.67
N ASP A 149 12.80 -2.35 14.16
CA ASP A 149 13.39 -1.83 15.39
C ASP A 149 14.02 -0.44 15.15
N ASN A 150 14.59 0.15 16.19
CA ASN A 150 15.25 1.46 16.08
C ASN A 150 16.50 1.47 15.18
N CYS A 151 16.94 0.29 14.72
CA CYS A 151 18.06 0.10 13.81
C CYS A 151 17.62 -0.10 12.35
N GLY A 152 16.31 -0.08 12.07
CA GLY A 152 15.76 -0.34 10.74
C GLY A 152 15.73 -1.84 10.40
N VAL A 153 15.92 -2.73 11.38
CA VAL A 153 15.86 -4.18 11.16
C VAL A 153 14.46 -4.68 11.46
N CYS A 154 13.84 -5.32 10.48
CA CYS A 154 12.50 -5.89 10.63
C CYS A 154 12.48 -7.01 11.69
N GLY A 155 11.66 -6.85 12.74
CA GLY A 155 11.62 -7.78 13.86
C GLY A 155 12.91 -7.83 14.68
N GLY A 156 13.76 -6.80 14.56
CA GLY A 156 15.01 -6.71 15.32
C GLY A 156 14.78 -6.41 16.81
N ASP A 157 15.84 -6.59 17.58
CA ASP A 157 15.87 -6.38 19.03
C ASP A 157 16.64 -5.10 19.43
N GLY A 158 17.06 -4.29 18.45
CA GLY A 158 17.84 -3.07 18.66
C GLY A 158 19.34 -3.30 18.89
N SER A 159 19.84 -4.52 18.71
CA SER A 159 21.26 -4.85 18.97
C SER A 159 22.22 -4.51 17.82
N THR A 160 21.70 -4.25 16.61
CA THR A 160 22.50 -4.05 15.39
C THR A 160 23.02 -2.62 15.21
N CYS A 161 22.56 -1.69 16.04
CA CYS A 161 22.98 -0.30 16.01
C CYS A 161 23.22 0.24 17.43
N ARG A 162 23.82 1.43 17.51
CA ARG A 162 24.04 2.15 18.77
C ARG A 162 23.58 3.59 18.64
N LEU A 163 23.06 4.14 19.73
CA LEU A 163 22.70 5.56 19.78
C LEU A 163 23.95 6.43 19.67
N VAL A 164 24.01 7.28 18.65
CA VAL A 164 25.04 8.32 18.52
C VAL A 164 24.40 9.66 18.82
N ARG A 165 24.92 10.41 19.80
CA ARG A 165 24.46 11.76 20.14
C ARG A 165 25.41 12.79 19.54
N GLY A 166 24.88 13.77 18.82
CA GLY A 166 25.61 14.93 18.32
C GLY A 166 25.00 16.23 18.83
N GLN A 167 25.83 17.25 19.05
CA GLN A 167 25.36 18.63 19.23
C GLN A 167 25.42 19.33 17.87
N ALA A 168 24.29 19.82 17.39
CA ALA A 168 24.28 20.70 16.23
C ALA A 168 24.77 22.07 16.67
N LEU A 169 25.94 22.49 16.18
CA LEU A 169 26.34 23.90 16.27
C LEU A 169 25.36 24.72 15.42
N PRO A 170 24.85 25.85 15.94
CA PRO A 170 24.01 26.73 15.15
C PRO A 170 24.77 27.14 13.88
N HIS A 171 24.08 27.13 12.75
CA HIS A 171 24.64 27.57 11.48
C HIS A 171 24.94 29.08 11.61
N LEU A 172 26.21 29.43 11.87
CA LEU A 172 26.64 30.82 11.90
C LEU A 172 26.59 31.35 10.47
N THR A 173 25.76 32.37 10.24
CA THR A 173 25.79 33.13 9.00
C THR A 173 27.06 33.98 8.95
N PRO A 174 27.57 34.35 7.76
CA PRO A 174 28.80 35.15 7.64
C PRO A 174 28.79 36.48 8.42
N GLU A 175 27.61 37.00 8.77
CA GLU A 175 27.45 38.24 9.54
C GLU A 175 27.69 38.09 11.04
N GLN A 176 27.75 36.85 11.56
CA GLN A 176 27.99 36.56 12.98
C GLN A 176 29.47 36.25 13.29
N CYS A 177 30.33 36.18 12.27
CA CYS A 177 31.79 36.18 12.43
C CYS A 177 32.30 37.63 12.39
N ARG A 178 32.18 38.37 13.48
CA ARG A 178 32.82 39.67 13.65
C ARG A 178 33.50 39.80 15.01
#